data_AF-A0A2G2VU77-F1
#
_entry.id   AF-A0A2G2VU77-F1
#
_cell.length_a   1.000
_cell.length_b   1.000
_cell.length_c   1.000
_cell.angle_alpha   90.00
_cell.angle_beta   90.00
_cell.angle_gamma   90.00
#
_symmetry.space_group_name_H-M   'P 1'
#
loop_
_entity.id
_entity.type
_entity.pdbx_description
1 polymer ?
#
loop_
_entity_poly.entity_id
_entity_poly.type
_entity_poly.pdbx_seq_one_letter_code
_entity_poly.pdbx_strand_id
1 'polypeptide(L)'
;MGVWECRGDVDDMWDRAARCIREKASELTDFGVLTINKDVKKKKDLLKMSISDLWHDLKSKLHCDTLCVKPGRDGCSTGVARLCCERDLAFYVNALQDCLPRIPPNSLSKAHGMIEMPNPPLELLIFEPFVETDDIVVASKSSNENAHNLLWKGDSRWVEVTVGVVGKRGSMRSLTPSVTVKESGGILSLEEKFQGGTGINLTPPPPSIMSSSTLERCKKHIGLIANTLQLEGFSRIDAFVHADTGEALSEQPPLYPQHFFRTLLDLASERSM
;
A
#
# COMPACT_ATOMS: atom_id res chain seq x y z
N MET A 1 17.67 23.37 -16.46
CA MET A 1 17.23 22.21 -15.66
C MET A 1 15.96 21.68 -16.30
N GLY A 2 16.09 20.66 -17.15
CA GLY A 2 14.95 20.04 -17.83
C GLY A 2 14.29 19.04 -16.91
N VAL A 3 12.99 19.20 -16.67
CA VAL A 3 12.15 18.17 -16.06
C VAL A 3 11.95 17.10 -17.12
N TRP A 4 12.61 15.95 -16.96
CA TRP A 4 12.39 14.78 -17.81
C TRP A 4 11.19 14.01 -17.27
N GLU A 5 10.03 14.20 -17.91
CA GLU A 5 8.85 13.37 -17.69
C GLU A 5 9.04 11.99 -18.34
N CYS A 6 9.38 10.97 -17.55
CA CYS A 6 9.30 9.57 -17.96
C CYS A 6 7.84 9.10 -17.89
N ARG A 7 7.02 9.51 -18.87
CA ARG A 7 5.59 9.11 -18.96
C ARG A 7 5.35 7.75 -19.64
N GLY A 8 6.35 7.16 -20.31
CA GLY A 8 6.14 5.99 -21.19
C GLY A 8 6.39 4.59 -20.59
N ASP A 9 7.57 4.36 -20.01
CA ASP A 9 8.00 2.99 -19.59
C ASP A 9 7.30 2.48 -18.32
N VAL A 10 6.88 3.42 -17.46
CA VAL A 10 6.25 3.13 -16.18
C VAL A 10 4.86 2.53 -16.39
N ASP A 11 4.11 3.02 -17.39
CA ASP A 11 2.76 2.56 -17.73
C ASP A 11 2.73 1.12 -18.28
N ASP A 12 3.67 0.76 -19.17
CA ASP A 12 3.78 -0.62 -19.70
C ASP A 12 4.20 -1.60 -18.59
N MET A 13 5.06 -1.18 -17.66
CA MET A 13 5.41 -2.00 -16.50
C MET A 13 4.20 -2.27 -15.59
N TRP A 14 3.37 -1.25 -15.30
CA TRP A 14 2.18 -1.40 -14.46
C TRP A 14 1.09 -2.26 -15.09
N ASP A 15 0.83 -2.09 -16.38
CA ASP A 15 -0.15 -2.89 -17.09
C ASP A 15 0.32 -4.35 -17.23
N ARG A 16 1.61 -4.59 -17.43
CA ARG A 16 2.20 -5.94 -17.42
C ARG A 16 2.12 -6.58 -16.04
N ALA A 17 2.47 -5.86 -14.98
CA ALA A 17 2.39 -6.32 -13.59
C ALA A 17 0.95 -6.71 -13.20
N ALA A 18 -0.01 -5.82 -13.46
CA ALA A 18 -1.42 -6.04 -13.16
C ALA A 18 -2.02 -7.18 -14.01
N ARG A 19 -1.61 -7.32 -15.28
CA ARG A 19 -2.01 -8.43 -16.15
C ARG A 19 -1.44 -9.77 -15.67
N CYS A 20 -0.14 -9.82 -15.37
CA CYS A 20 0.53 -11.03 -14.92
C CYS A 20 -0.07 -11.55 -13.60
N ILE A 21 -0.38 -10.65 -12.65
CA ILE A 21 -1.05 -11.06 -11.42
C ILE A 21 -2.48 -11.54 -11.68
N ARG A 22 -3.26 -10.87 -12.55
CA ARG A 22 -4.61 -11.37 -12.89
C ARG A 22 -4.58 -12.74 -13.54
N GLU A 23 -3.63 -12.99 -14.44
CA GLU A 23 -3.47 -14.27 -15.12
C GLU A 23 -3.02 -15.39 -14.16
N LYS A 24 -2.26 -15.05 -13.11
CA LYS A 24 -1.69 -16.01 -12.15
C LYS A 24 -2.36 -16.00 -10.77
N ALA A 25 -3.43 -15.24 -10.58
CA ALA A 25 -4.05 -15.04 -9.27
C ALA A 25 -4.52 -16.35 -8.64
N SER A 26 -5.10 -17.26 -9.45
CA SER A 26 -5.53 -18.58 -8.98
C SER A 26 -4.35 -19.43 -8.52
N GLU A 27 -3.26 -19.47 -9.31
CA GLU A 27 -2.05 -20.20 -8.96
C GLU A 27 -1.40 -19.64 -7.69
N LEU A 28 -1.34 -18.31 -7.55
CA LEU A 28 -0.79 -17.63 -6.37
C LEU A 28 -1.60 -17.90 -5.09
N THR A 29 -2.93 -18.03 -5.22
CA THR A 29 -3.82 -18.32 -4.10
C THR A 29 -3.50 -19.66 -3.47
N ASP A 30 -3.18 -20.68 -4.28
CA ASP A 30 -2.77 -22.01 -3.78
C ASP A 30 -1.45 -21.97 -2.99
N PHE A 31 -0.66 -20.91 -3.16
CA PHE A 31 0.57 -20.64 -2.42
C PHE A 31 0.39 -19.61 -1.29
N GLY A 32 -0.84 -19.25 -0.92
CA GLY A 32 -1.12 -18.29 0.16
C GLY A 32 -0.82 -16.83 -0.19
N VAL A 33 -0.72 -16.50 -1.48
CA VAL A 33 -0.62 -15.13 -1.99
C VAL A 33 -1.98 -14.71 -2.54
N LEU A 34 -2.59 -13.73 -1.88
CA LEU A 34 -3.93 -13.25 -2.18
C LEU A 34 -3.86 -11.90 -2.93
N THR A 35 -4.86 -11.64 -3.76
CA THR A 35 -4.99 -10.36 -4.47
C THR A 35 -6.25 -9.63 -4.03
N ILE A 36 -6.14 -8.33 -3.78
CA ILE A 36 -7.31 -7.50 -3.45
C ILE A 36 -8.11 -7.22 -4.73
N ASN A 37 -9.40 -7.59 -4.71
CA ASN A 37 -10.31 -7.26 -5.81
C ASN A 37 -10.49 -5.74 -5.90
N LYS A 38 -10.55 -5.19 -7.12
CA LYS A 38 -10.61 -3.75 -7.34
C LYS A 38 -11.46 -3.37 -8.53
N ASP A 39 -12.08 -2.21 -8.45
CA ASP A 39 -12.81 -1.57 -9.54
C ASP A 39 -12.13 -0.25 -9.90
N VAL A 40 -11.83 -0.06 -11.18
CA VAL A 40 -11.14 1.13 -11.69
C VAL A 40 -12.14 1.99 -12.43
N LYS A 41 -12.31 3.23 -11.98
CA LYS A 41 -13.27 4.17 -12.56
C LYS A 41 -12.56 5.43 -13.03
N LYS A 42 -13.03 5.98 -14.15
CA LYS A 42 -12.60 7.31 -14.58
C LYS A 42 -13.38 8.37 -13.82
N LYS A 43 -12.74 9.47 -13.42
CA LYS A 43 -13.36 10.62 -12.77
C LYS A 43 -14.64 11.06 -13.48
N LYS A 44 -14.59 11.17 -14.82
CA LYS A 44 -15.74 11.58 -15.64
C LYS A 44 -16.93 10.61 -15.60
N ASP A 45 -16.70 9.33 -15.31
CA ASP A 45 -17.76 8.32 -15.28
C ASP A 45 -18.41 8.27 -13.89
N LEU A 46 -17.65 8.59 -12.84
CA LEU A 46 -18.19 8.79 -11.49
C LEU A 46 -19.18 9.95 -11.44
N LEU A 47 -18.88 11.05 -12.13
CA LEU A 47 -19.74 12.25 -12.18
C LEU A 47 -21.02 12.06 -12.99
N LYS A 48 -21.18 10.94 -13.71
CA LYS A 48 -22.40 10.63 -14.49
C LYS A 48 -23.40 9.78 -13.71
N MET A 49 -22.96 9.11 -12.67
CA MET A 49 -23.81 8.23 -11.85
C MET A 49 -24.35 9.00 -10.64
N SER A 50 -25.52 8.60 -10.15
CA SER A 50 -25.92 9.05 -8.82
C SER A 50 -24.98 8.44 -7.77
N ILE A 51 -24.73 9.14 -6.67
CA ILE A 51 -23.84 8.63 -5.62
C ILE A 51 -24.38 7.33 -5.02
N SER A 52 -25.70 7.19 -4.88
CA SER A 52 -26.32 5.98 -4.36
C SER A 52 -26.12 4.78 -5.27
N ASP A 53 -26.32 4.94 -6.58
CA ASP A 53 -26.08 3.86 -7.56
C ASP A 53 -24.61 3.47 -7.60
N LEU A 54 -23.71 4.46 -7.54
CA LEU A 54 -22.27 4.22 -7.52
C LEU A 54 -21.84 3.47 -6.26
N TRP A 55 -22.34 3.87 -5.08
CA TRP A 55 -22.05 3.18 -3.82
C TRP A 55 -22.55 1.72 -3.87
N HIS A 56 -23.77 1.51 -4.36
CA HIS A 56 -24.34 0.16 -4.50
C HIS A 56 -23.55 -0.71 -5.49
N ASP A 57 -23.20 -0.17 -6.67
CA ASP A 57 -22.36 -0.85 -7.69
C ASP A 57 -21.02 -1.29 -7.10
N LEU A 58 -20.32 -0.39 -6.39
CA LEU A 58 -19.03 -0.67 -5.77
C LEU A 58 -19.13 -1.75 -4.69
N LYS A 59 -20.09 -1.65 -3.77
CA LYS A 59 -20.29 -2.67 -2.72
C LYS A 59 -20.66 -4.03 -3.31
N SER A 60 -21.50 -4.05 -4.34
CA SER A 60 -21.93 -5.29 -4.99
C SER A 60 -20.78 -5.99 -5.70
N LYS A 61 -19.93 -5.25 -6.44
CA LYS A 61 -18.79 -5.80 -7.17
C LYS A 61 -17.62 -6.22 -6.28
N LEU A 62 -17.35 -5.44 -5.23
CA LEU A 62 -16.20 -5.65 -4.35
C LEU A 62 -16.54 -6.51 -3.13
N HIS A 63 -17.82 -6.81 -2.91
CA HIS A 63 -18.33 -7.65 -1.82
C HIS A 63 -17.85 -7.18 -0.44
N CYS A 64 -17.91 -5.87 -0.18
CA CYS A 64 -17.44 -5.27 1.06
C CYS A 64 -18.31 -4.10 1.50
N ASP A 65 -18.32 -3.83 2.81
CA ASP A 65 -19.04 -2.68 3.40
C ASP A 65 -18.17 -1.44 3.60
N THR A 66 -16.85 -1.60 3.61
CA THR A 66 -15.88 -0.51 3.71
C THR A 66 -14.95 -0.55 2.51
N LEU A 67 -14.76 0.60 1.89
CA LEU A 67 -13.90 0.78 0.72
C LEU A 67 -12.68 1.61 1.05
N CYS A 68 -11.57 1.31 0.39
CA CYS A 68 -10.45 2.20 0.19
C CYS A 68 -10.59 2.80 -1.22
N VAL A 69 -10.52 4.12 -1.34
CA VAL A 69 -10.37 4.81 -2.62
C VAL A 69 -8.97 5.40 -2.70
N LYS A 70 -8.32 5.25 -3.86
CA LYS A 70 -7.01 5.84 -4.13
C LYS A 70 -6.86 6.30 -5.58
N PRO A 71 -6.12 7.37 -5.87
CA PRO A 71 -5.77 7.73 -7.23
C PRO A 71 -4.91 6.64 -7.89
N GLY A 72 -5.17 6.36 -9.17
CA GLY A 72 -4.55 5.23 -9.87
C GLY A 72 -3.07 5.37 -10.23
N ARG A 73 -2.43 6.52 -9.93
CA ARG A 73 -1.03 6.80 -10.32
C ARG A 73 -0.14 7.36 -9.20
N ASP A 74 -0.63 7.55 -7.98
CA ASP A 74 0.17 8.14 -6.90
C ASP A 74 0.58 7.09 -5.87
N GLY A 75 1.86 6.72 -5.89
CA GLY A 75 2.48 5.80 -4.92
C GLY A 75 2.75 6.42 -3.54
N CYS A 76 2.24 7.63 -3.27
CA CYS A 76 2.57 8.43 -2.09
C CYS A 76 1.42 8.56 -1.08
N SER A 77 0.37 7.74 -1.11
CA SER A 77 -0.84 7.91 -0.28
C SER A 77 -1.63 9.21 -0.48
N THR A 78 -1.27 10.04 -1.45
CA THR A 78 -2.06 11.20 -1.85
C THR A 78 -3.43 10.76 -2.32
N GLY A 79 -4.48 11.38 -1.77
CA GLY A 79 -5.87 11.12 -2.10
C GLY A 79 -6.40 9.79 -1.59
N VAL A 80 -5.68 9.06 -0.72
CA VAL A 80 -6.18 7.79 -0.18
C VAL A 80 -7.21 8.06 0.92
N ALA A 81 -8.40 7.48 0.81
CA ALA A 81 -9.46 7.65 1.80
C ALA A 81 -10.20 6.34 2.10
N ARG A 82 -10.59 6.18 3.36
CA ARG A 82 -11.50 5.11 3.81
C ARG A 82 -12.94 5.60 3.73
N LEU A 83 -13.76 4.91 2.95
CA LEU A 83 -15.18 5.22 2.76
C LEU A 83 -16.01 4.13 3.45
N CYS A 84 -16.87 4.52 4.39
CA CYS A 84 -17.72 3.57 5.13
C CYS A 84 -19.21 3.73 4.81
N CYS A 85 -19.58 4.79 4.08
CA CYS A 85 -20.97 5.03 3.69
C CYS A 85 -21.07 5.90 2.43
N GLU A 86 -22.28 5.99 1.89
CA GLU A 86 -22.63 6.81 0.73
C GLU A 86 -22.22 8.29 0.90
N ARG A 87 -22.34 8.83 2.13
CA ARG A 87 -21.92 10.21 2.44
C ARG A 87 -20.42 10.44 2.27
N ASP A 88 -19.60 9.46 2.62
CA ASP A 88 -18.15 9.55 2.47
C ASP A 88 -17.78 9.58 0.98
N LEU A 89 -18.42 8.72 0.18
CA LEU A 89 -18.25 8.70 -1.27
C LEU A 89 -18.68 10.04 -1.89
N ALA A 90 -19.83 10.59 -1.48
CA ALA A 90 -20.29 11.89 -1.95
C ALA A 90 -19.26 12.98 -1.66
N PHE A 91 -18.74 13.02 -0.43
CA PHE A 91 -17.75 14.01 -0.02
C PHE A 91 -16.48 13.89 -0.86
N TYR A 92 -15.96 12.68 -1.03
CA TYR A 92 -14.74 12.42 -1.80
C TYR A 92 -14.89 12.78 -3.28
N VAL A 93 -16.02 12.43 -3.91
CA VAL A 93 -16.32 12.78 -5.31
C VAL A 93 -16.44 14.29 -5.49
N ASN A 94 -17.10 14.99 -4.55
CA ASN A 94 -17.19 16.45 -4.58
C ASN A 94 -15.80 17.10 -4.44
N ALA A 95 -14.97 16.60 -3.53
CA ALA A 95 -13.59 17.08 -3.37
C ALA A 95 -12.77 16.95 -4.66
N LEU A 96 -12.96 15.84 -5.39
CA LEU A 96 -12.34 15.66 -6.71
C LEU A 96 -12.92 16.62 -7.75
N GLN A 97 -14.24 16.82 -7.77
CA GLN A 97 -14.91 17.71 -8.71
C GLN A 97 -14.44 19.15 -8.54
N ASP A 98 -14.41 19.63 -7.29
CA ASP A 98 -14.00 20.97 -6.91
C ASP A 98 -12.48 21.16 -6.96
N CYS A 99 -11.74 20.08 -7.26
CA CYS A 99 -10.28 20.06 -7.29
C CYS A 99 -9.67 20.60 -5.99
N LEU A 100 -10.27 20.22 -4.86
CA LEU A 100 -9.78 20.62 -3.55
C LEU A 100 -8.34 20.14 -3.40
N PRO A 101 -7.42 20.97 -2.91
CA PRO A 101 -6.05 20.53 -2.68
C PRO A 101 -5.96 19.53 -1.52
N ARG A 102 -6.96 19.55 -0.61
CA ARG A 102 -6.97 18.77 0.63
C ARG A 102 -8.39 18.45 1.05
N ILE A 103 -8.58 17.26 1.63
CA ILE A 103 -9.76 16.93 2.44
C ILE A 103 -9.41 17.17 3.91
N PRO A 104 -10.14 18.05 4.63
CA PRO A 104 -9.85 18.35 6.04
C PRO A 104 -10.01 17.13 6.96
N PRO A 105 -9.27 17.06 8.08
CA PRO A 105 -9.42 15.98 9.06
C PRO A 105 -10.87 15.78 9.50
N ASN A 106 -11.27 14.52 9.71
CA ASN A 106 -12.60 14.13 10.20
C ASN A 106 -13.78 14.67 9.36
N SER A 107 -13.57 14.88 8.06
CA SER A 107 -14.65 15.24 7.12
C SER A 107 -15.45 14.01 6.67
N LEU A 108 -14.87 12.82 6.80
CA LEU A 108 -15.50 11.53 6.53
C LEU A 108 -15.97 10.86 7.84
N SER A 109 -16.78 9.82 7.73
CA SER A 109 -17.45 9.15 8.86
C SER A 109 -16.50 8.48 9.85
N LYS A 110 -15.32 8.06 9.42
CA LYS A 110 -14.26 7.52 10.29
C LYS A 110 -13.20 8.58 10.56
N ALA A 111 -12.67 8.59 11.78
CA ALA A 111 -11.61 9.51 12.13
C ALA A 111 -10.40 9.36 11.20
N HIS A 112 -9.92 10.47 10.66
CA HIS A 112 -8.81 10.51 9.73
C HIS A 112 -8.07 11.85 9.81
N GLY A 113 -6.77 11.82 9.51
CA GLY A 113 -5.93 13.00 9.39
C GLY A 113 -6.24 13.82 8.13
N MET A 114 -5.43 14.83 7.86
CA MET A 114 -5.55 15.60 6.61
C MET A 114 -5.20 14.70 5.42
N ILE A 115 -6.02 14.73 4.36
CA ILE A 115 -5.74 13.98 3.13
C ILE A 115 -5.33 14.99 2.06
N GLU A 116 -4.07 14.98 1.65
CA GLU A 116 -3.61 15.75 0.49
C GLU A 116 -4.21 15.13 -0.78
N MET A 117 -4.78 15.94 -1.66
CA MET A 117 -5.39 15.49 -2.92
C MET A 117 -4.41 15.69 -4.09
N PRO A 118 -4.48 14.85 -5.14
CA PRO A 118 -3.57 14.94 -6.28
C PRO A 118 -3.74 16.25 -7.05
N ASN A 119 -2.62 16.88 -7.40
CA ASN A 119 -2.58 18.09 -8.23
C ASN A 119 -1.53 17.95 -9.36
N PRO A 120 -1.95 17.86 -10.64
CA PRO A 120 -3.33 17.95 -11.12
C PRO A 120 -4.17 16.72 -10.74
N PRO A 121 -5.51 16.85 -10.66
CA PRO A 121 -6.39 15.73 -10.37
C PRO A 121 -6.22 14.61 -11.39
N LEU A 122 -5.97 13.39 -10.92
CA LEU A 122 -5.81 12.22 -11.79
C LEU A 122 -7.15 11.77 -12.38
N GLU A 123 -7.10 11.21 -13.59
CA GLU A 123 -8.31 10.75 -14.28
C GLU A 123 -8.84 9.40 -13.77
N LEU A 124 -7.99 8.57 -13.17
CA LEU A 124 -8.32 7.21 -12.75
C LEU A 124 -8.31 7.09 -11.22
N LEU A 125 -9.36 6.47 -10.68
CA LEU A 125 -9.47 6.07 -9.29
C LEU A 125 -9.58 4.55 -9.21
N ILE A 126 -8.98 4.01 -8.16
CA ILE A 126 -9.07 2.60 -7.79
C ILE A 126 -9.92 2.53 -6.52
N PHE A 127 -10.95 1.69 -6.56
CA PHE A 127 -11.74 1.30 -5.40
C PHE A 127 -11.44 -0.15 -5.07
N GLU A 128 -11.20 -0.44 -3.80
CA GLU A 128 -10.89 -1.78 -3.30
C GLU A 128 -11.47 -1.97 -1.89
N PRO A 129 -11.71 -3.20 -1.42
CA PRO A 129 -12.03 -3.45 -0.02
C PRO A 129 -10.96 -2.86 0.90
N PHE A 130 -11.40 -2.18 1.95
CA PHE A 130 -10.47 -1.71 2.98
C PHE A 130 -9.94 -2.89 3.79
N VAL A 131 -8.62 -3.08 3.83
CA VAL A 131 -7.98 -4.11 4.65
C VAL A 131 -7.85 -3.58 6.08
N GLU A 132 -8.60 -4.14 7.01
CA GLU A 132 -8.44 -3.84 8.43
C GLU A 132 -7.13 -4.47 8.94
N THR A 133 -6.25 -3.65 9.47
CA THR A 133 -4.99 -4.07 10.08
C THR A 133 -5.00 -3.77 11.56
N ASP A 134 -4.32 -4.60 12.35
CA ASP A 134 -4.12 -4.30 13.76
C ASP A 134 -3.15 -3.13 13.96
N ASP A 135 -3.48 -2.30 14.94
CA ASP A 135 -2.57 -1.28 15.43
C ASP A 135 -1.52 -1.92 16.34
N ILE A 136 -0.25 -1.70 15.99
CA ILE A 136 0.89 -1.98 16.86
C ILE A 136 1.36 -0.63 17.38
N VAL A 137 1.34 -0.47 18.71
CA VAL A 137 1.66 0.79 19.39
C VAL A 137 2.82 0.58 20.36
N VAL A 138 3.70 1.58 20.48
CA VAL A 138 4.76 1.57 21.50
C VAL A 138 4.21 2.16 22.80
N ALA A 139 4.27 1.42 23.91
CA ALA A 139 3.93 1.97 25.22
C ALA A 139 4.99 2.99 25.66
N SER A 140 4.57 4.20 26.01
CA SER A 140 5.43 5.21 26.65
C SER A 140 5.66 4.85 28.12
N LYS A 141 6.91 5.00 28.59
CA LYS A 141 7.40 4.53 29.90
C LYS A 141 6.63 5.14 31.08
N SER A 142 6.03 4.29 31.93
CA SER A 142 5.77 4.63 33.33
C SER A 142 7.00 4.28 34.17
N SER A 143 7.84 5.28 34.44
CA SER A 143 8.80 5.46 35.55
C SER A 143 9.58 4.29 36.20
N ASN A 144 9.56 3.04 35.74
CA ASN A 144 10.50 1.99 36.16
C ASN A 144 10.59 0.89 35.08
N GLU A 145 11.83 0.51 34.76
CA GLU A 145 12.26 -0.59 33.86
C GLU A 145 12.42 -0.29 32.36
N ASN A 146 13.55 -0.78 31.82
CA ASN A 146 14.06 -0.57 30.46
C ASN A 146 13.31 -1.35 29.35
N ALA A 147 12.03 -1.66 29.54
CA ALA A 147 11.24 -2.39 28.56
C ALA A 147 10.35 -1.42 27.77
N HIS A 148 10.72 -1.17 26.51
CA HIS A 148 9.77 -0.61 25.54
C HIS A 148 8.76 -1.72 25.21
N ASN A 149 7.60 -1.70 25.87
CA ASN A 149 6.57 -2.71 25.65
C ASN A 149 5.75 -2.35 24.40
N LEU A 150 5.69 -3.28 23.44
CA LEU A 150 4.79 -3.17 22.29
C LEU A 150 3.41 -3.65 22.69
N LEU A 151 2.38 -2.87 22.35
CA LEU A 151 0.98 -3.22 22.54
C LEU A 151 0.40 -3.62 21.19
N TRP A 152 -0.07 -4.85 21.11
CA TRP A 152 -0.77 -5.39 19.95
C TRP A 152 -1.95 -6.23 20.42
N LYS A 153 -3.17 -5.86 20.01
CA LYS A 153 -4.39 -6.58 20.38
C LYS A 153 -4.56 -7.89 19.63
N GLY A 154 -4.16 -7.92 18.36
CA GLY A 154 -4.29 -9.11 17.54
C GLY A 154 -5.73 -9.42 17.11
N ASP A 155 -6.58 -8.42 16.88
CA ASP A 155 -8.00 -8.62 16.58
C ASP A 155 -8.22 -9.11 15.14
N SER A 156 -7.65 -8.40 14.16
CA SER A 156 -7.69 -8.76 12.73
C SER A 156 -6.63 -9.79 12.35
N ARG A 157 -5.52 -9.85 13.10
CA ARG A 157 -4.29 -10.59 12.78
C ARG A 157 -3.59 -10.13 11.50
N TRP A 158 -4.09 -9.14 10.77
CA TRP A 158 -3.44 -8.57 9.60
C TRP A 158 -2.53 -7.41 10.01
N VAL A 159 -1.30 -7.41 9.51
CA VAL A 159 -0.32 -6.34 9.76
C VAL A 159 0.26 -5.84 8.44
N GLU A 160 0.53 -4.55 8.33
CA GLU A 160 1.24 -3.97 7.20
C GLU A 160 2.74 -4.24 7.34
N VAL A 161 3.36 -4.75 6.28
CA VAL A 161 4.79 -5.00 6.20
C VAL A 161 5.40 -4.35 4.97
N THR A 162 6.61 -3.86 5.14
CA THR A 162 7.48 -3.39 4.05
C THR A 162 8.62 -4.39 3.88
N VAL A 163 8.84 -4.87 2.66
CA VAL A 163 9.86 -5.88 2.37
C VAL A 163 10.70 -5.48 1.18
N GLY A 164 12.02 -5.36 1.37
CA GLY A 164 12.95 -5.24 0.26
C GLY A 164 13.10 -6.57 -0.47
N VAL A 165 13.10 -6.54 -1.81
CA VAL A 165 13.39 -7.71 -2.65
C VAL A 165 14.57 -7.40 -3.55
N VAL A 166 15.44 -8.40 -3.79
CA VAL A 166 16.63 -8.24 -4.61
C VAL A 166 16.91 -9.48 -5.45
N GLY A 167 17.35 -9.32 -6.70
CA GLY A 167 17.75 -10.44 -7.54
C GLY A 167 17.69 -10.15 -9.03
N LYS A 168 17.87 -11.21 -9.83
CA LYS A 168 17.62 -11.17 -11.28
C LYS A 168 16.18 -11.57 -11.56
N ARG A 169 15.64 -11.19 -12.72
CA ARG A 169 14.30 -11.60 -13.15
C ARG A 169 14.13 -13.13 -13.06
N GLY A 170 13.08 -13.57 -12.37
CA GLY A 170 12.80 -15.00 -12.13
C GLY A 170 13.61 -15.65 -11.00
N SER A 171 14.50 -14.89 -10.34
CA SER A 171 15.28 -15.32 -9.17
C SER A 171 15.34 -14.21 -8.10
N MET A 172 14.25 -13.49 -7.90
CA MET A 172 14.09 -12.50 -6.83
C MET A 172 14.01 -13.19 -5.47
N ARG A 173 14.70 -12.63 -4.47
CA ARG A 173 14.64 -13.07 -3.06
C ARG A 173 14.23 -11.92 -2.15
N SER A 174 13.46 -12.24 -1.12
CA SER A 174 13.05 -11.28 -0.09
C SER A 174 14.13 -11.11 0.98
N LEU A 175 14.33 -9.86 1.38
CA LEU A 175 15.03 -9.50 2.60
C LEU A 175 14.09 -9.69 3.81
N THR A 176 14.61 -9.45 5.01
CA THR A 176 13.80 -9.51 6.23
C THR A 176 12.73 -8.43 6.21
N PRO A 177 11.44 -8.79 6.37
CA PRO A 177 10.34 -7.83 6.47
C PRO A 177 10.51 -6.83 7.62
N SER A 178 9.92 -5.66 7.45
CA SER A 178 9.71 -4.67 8.50
C SER A 178 8.20 -4.57 8.75
N VAL A 179 7.75 -4.63 10.01
CA VAL A 179 6.35 -4.37 10.35
C VAL A 179 6.15 -2.90 10.71
N THR A 180 5.10 -2.29 10.21
CA THR A 180 4.72 -0.91 10.51
C THR A 180 4.13 -0.83 11.92
N VAL A 181 4.61 0.14 12.70
CA VAL A 181 4.05 0.54 14.00
C VAL A 181 3.39 1.90 13.83
N LYS A 182 2.11 1.99 14.16
CA LYS A 182 1.30 3.21 14.00
C LYS A 182 1.25 3.97 15.32
N GLU A 183 1.35 5.30 15.26
CA GLU A 183 1.12 6.13 16.45
C GLU A 183 -0.40 6.26 16.74
N SER A 184 -1.23 6.42 15.69
CA SER A 184 -2.70 6.35 15.78
C SER A 184 -3.40 6.30 14.41
N GLY A 185 -4.54 5.60 14.30
CA GLY A 185 -5.44 5.69 13.14
C GLY A 185 -5.33 4.56 12.09
N GLY A 186 -6.30 4.49 11.17
CA GLY A 186 -6.44 3.37 10.23
C GLY A 186 -5.56 3.42 8.98
N ILE A 187 -5.32 4.62 8.43
CA ILE A 187 -4.47 4.86 7.24
C ILE A 187 -3.26 5.68 7.68
N LEU A 188 -2.06 5.24 7.33
CA LEU A 188 -0.84 6.04 7.54
C LEU A 188 -0.92 7.33 6.70
N SER A 189 -0.71 8.46 7.36
CA SER A 189 -0.51 9.76 6.74
C SER A 189 0.71 9.77 5.82
N LEU A 190 0.76 10.75 4.90
CA LEU A 190 1.91 11.01 4.04
C LEU A 190 3.18 11.21 4.87
N GLU A 191 3.03 11.90 6.00
CA GLU A 191 4.06 12.16 6.99
C GLU A 191 4.59 10.84 7.56
N GLU A 192 3.73 9.94 8.03
CA GLU A 192 4.17 8.65 8.60
C GLU A 192 4.82 7.70 7.56
N LYS A 193 4.41 7.77 6.28
CA LYS A 193 4.98 6.91 5.22
C LYS A 193 6.28 7.45 4.63
N PHE A 194 6.47 8.77 4.56
CA PHE A 194 7.55 9.39 3.76
C PHE A 194 8.41 10.41 4.50
N GLN A 195 7.99 10.92 5.66
CA GLN A 195 8.85 11.79 6.45
C GLN A 195 9.72 10.95 7.39
N GLY A 196 11.02 11.17 7.35
CA GLY A 196 11.95 10.48 8.25
C GLY A 196 11.67 10.89 9.70
N GLY A 197 11.34 9.91 10.56
CA GLY A 197 11.20 10.09 11.99
C GLY A 197 9.77 10.03 12.57
N THR A 198 8.75 9.82 11.73
CA THR A 198 7.33 9.73 12.13
C THR A 198 6.75 8.31 12.00
N GLY A 199 7.23 7.50 11.05
CA GLY A 199 6.89 6.09 10.94
C GLY A 199 7.91 5.18 11.64
N ILE A 200 7.46 4.32 12.55
CA ILE A 200 8.31 3.32 13.20
C ILE A 200 8.18 1.98 12.45
N ASN A 201 9.31 1.44 12.00
CA ASN A 201 9.39 0.12 11.36
C ASN A 201 10.24 -0.82 12.21
N LEU A 202 9.71 -1.98 12.56
CA LEU A 202 10.45 -2.98 13.35
C LEU A 202 10.95 -4.11 12.44
N THR A 203 12.27 -4.31 12.42
CA THR A 203 12.96 -5.29 11.55
C THR A 203 13.89 -6.18 12.38
N PRO A 204 13.69 -7.52 12.42
CA PRO A 204 12.49 -8.24 11.96
C PRO A 204 11.24 -7.84 12.75
N PRO A 205 10.03 -8.22 12.30
CA PRO A 205 8.84 -8.14 13.14
C PRO A 205 9.08 -8.95 14.43
N PRO A 206 8.72 -8.42 15.60
CA PRO A 206 8.93 -9.09 16.87
C PRO A 206 8.26 -10.48 16.91
N PRO A 207 8.84 -11.48 17.60
CA PRO A 207 8.23 -12.82 17.73
C PRO A 207 6.84 -12.83 18.36
N SER A 208 6.51 -11.82 19.16
CA SER A 208 5.18 -11.62 19.73
C SER A 208 4.12 -11.27 18.69
N ILE A 209 4.53 -10.71 17.54
CA ILE A 209 3.66 -10.37 16.40
C ILE A 209 3.73 -11.47 15.35
N MET A 210 4.93 -11.86 14.94
CA MET A 210 5.13 -12.84 13.87
C MET A 210 6.16 -13.88 14.28
N SER A 211 5.75 -15.15 14.36
CA SER A 211 6.66 -16.24 14.67
C SER A 211 7.75 -16.39 13.60
N SER A 212 8.91 -16.96 13.95
CA SER A 212 9.98 -17.23 12.98
C SER A 212 9.52 -18.08 11.79
N SER A 213 8.61 -19.03 12.02
CA SER A 213 8.03 -19.86 10.95
C SER A 213 7.13 -19.05 10.01
N THR A 214 6.37 -18.09 10.55
CA THR A 214 5.53 -17.19 9.77
C THR A 214 6.36 -16.16 9.01
N LEU A 215 7.43 -15.65 9.62
CA LEU A 215 8.38 -14.74 8.98
C LEU A 215 9.03 -15.36 7.73
N GLU A 216 9.42 -16.63 7.81
CA GLU A 216 9.98 -17.35 6.65
C GLU A 216 8.92 -17.63 5.56
N ARG A 217 7.66 -17.90 5.93
CA ARG A 217 6.54 -17.98 4.97
C ARG A 217 6.31 -16.65 4.27
N CYS A 218 6.23 -15.55 5.03
CA CYS A 218 6.12 -14.19 4.51
C CYS A 218 7.24 -13.90 3.49
N LYS A 219 8.49 -14.22 3.80
CA LYS A 219 9.62 -14.03 2.89
C LYS A 219 9.45 -14.82 1.58
N LYS A 220 9.03 -16.08 1.67
CA LYS A 220 8.74 -16.93 0.49
C LYS A 220 7.62 -16.35 -0.37
N HIS A 221 6.51 -15.94 0.24
CA HIS A 221 5.36 -15.36 -0.48
C HIS A 221 5.74 -14.06 -1.18
N ILE A 222 6.47 -13.16 -0.51
CA ILE A 222 6.95 -11.91 -1.14
C ILE A 222 7.93 -12.20 -2.27
N GLY A 223 8.77 -13.23 -2.13
CA GLY A 223 9.68 -13.66 -3.21
C GLY A 223 8.89 -14.18 -4.41
N LEU A 224 7.83 -14.94 -4.18
CA LEU A 224 6.91 -15.42 -5.22
C LEU A 224 6.20 -14.26 -5.92
N ILE A 225 5.72 -13.27 -5.17
CA ILE A 225 5.12 -12.04 -5.71
C ILE A 225 6.13 -11.31 -6.61
N ALA A 226 7.35 -11.08 -6.13
CA ALA A 226 8.40 -10.40 -6.89
C ALA A 226 8.75 -11.12 -8.20
N ASN A 227 8.85 -12.45 -8.18
CA ASN A 227 9.11 -13.24 -9.37
C ASN A 227 7.93 -13.25 -10.35
N THR A 228 6.71 -13.32 -9.83
CA THR A 228 5.49 -13.27 -10.65
C THR A 228 5.35 -11.93 -11.35
N LEU A 229 5.69 -10.85 -10.66
CA LEU A 229 5.75 -9.51 -11.22
C LEU A 229 6.94 -9.28 -12.16
N GLN A 230 7.80 -10.28 -12.34
CA GLN A 230 9.02 -10.19 -13.15
C GLN A 230 9.94 -9.05 -12.73
N LEU A 231 9.98 -8.75 -11.42
CA LEU A 231 10.88 -7.73 -10.87
C LEU A 231 12.34 -8.16 -11.07
N GLU A 232 13.23 -7.16 -11.13
CA GLU A 232 14.67 -7.31 -11.29
C GLU A 232 15.41 -6.15 -10.61
N GLY A 233 16.61 -6.44 -10.09
CA GLY A 233 17.42 -5.48 -9.36
C GLY A 233 16.97 -5.43 -7.91
N PHE A 234 16.61 -4.25 -7.42
CA PHE A 234 16.10 -4.03 -6.07
C PHE A 234 14.73 -3.33 -6.14
N SER A 235 13.80 -3.77 -5.30
CA SER A 235 12.46 -3.17 -5.20
C SER A 235 11.94 -3.25 -3.78
N ARG A 236 10.94 -2.42 -3.47
CA ARG A 236 10.23 -2.47 -2.20
C ARG A 236 8.81 -2.95 -2.44
N ILE A 237 8.38 -3.94 -1.68
CA ILE A 237 7.01 -4.46 -1.70
C ILE A 237 6.38 -4.13 -0.37
N ASP A 238 5.32 -3.33 -0.43
CA ASP A 238 4.44 -3.04 0.70
C ASP A 238 3.25 -4.01 0.60
N ALA A 239 2.93 -4.71 1.69
CA ALA A 239 1.94 -5.79 1.70
C ALA A 239 1.26 -5.90 3.07
N PHE A 240 0.04 -6.44 3.10
CA PHE A 240 -0.58 -6.90 4.33
C PHE A 240 -0.31 -8.38 4.52
N VAL A 241 0.11 -8.77 5.72
CA VAL A 241 0.43 -10.16 6.05
C VAL A 241 -0.35 -10.60 7.26
N HIS A 242 -0.94 -11.78 7.18
CA HIS A 242 -1.60 -12.40 8.32
C HIS A 242 -0.55 -12.96 9.28
N ALA A 243 -0.56 -12.48 10.53
CA ALA A 243 0.47 -12.70 11.55
C ALA A 243 0.67 -14.19 11.94
N ASP A 244 -0.38 -15.01 11.81
CA ASP A 244 -0.31 -16.45 12.12
C ASP A 244 0.02 -17.33 10.92
N THR A 245 -0.52 -17.04 9.73
CA THR A 245 -0.42 -17.92 8.55
C THR A 245 0.67 -17.47 7.59
N GLY A 246 1.06 -16.20 7.62
CA GLY A 246 2.00 -15.61 6.68
C GLY A 246 1.41 -15.37 5.29
N GLU A 247 0.09 -15.58 5.13
CA GLU A 247 -0.64 -15.19 3.92
C GLU A 247 -0.41 -13.72 3.63
N ALA A 248 -0.15 -13.40 2.36
CA ALA A 248 0.24 -12.06 1.95
C ALA A 248 -0.74 -11.50 0.92
N LEU A 249 -1.27 -10.32 1.19
CA LEU A 249 -2.00 -9.46 0.27
C LEU A 249 -1.03 -8.37 -0.21
N SER A 250 -0.64 -8.41 -1.48
CA SER A 250 0.21 -7.36 -2.05
C SER A 250 -0.60 -6.10 -2.29
N GLU A 251 -0.17 -4.95 -1.76
CA GLU A 251 -0.61 -3.67 -2.29
C GLU A 251 -0.04 -3.54 -3.71
N GLN A 252 -0.90 -3.37 -4.70
CA GLN A 252 -0.43 -3.17 -6.07
C GLN A 252 -0.32 -1.68 -6.40
N PRO A 253 0.75 -1.25 -7.09
CA PRO A 253 1.95 -2.02 -7.45
C PRO A 253 3.20 -1.65 -6.62
N PRO A 254 4.21 -2.54 -6.49
CA PRO A 254 5.41 -2.28 -5.69
C PRO A 254 6.23 -1.10 -6.23
N LEU A 255 6.76 -0.28 -5.32
CA LEU A 255 7.58 0.88 -5.67
C LEU A 255 8.92 0.42 -6.28
N TYR A 256 9.18 0.92 -7.48
CA TYR A 256 10.30 0.54 -8.33
C TYR A 256 11.30 1.71 -8.48
N PRO A 257 12.32 1.82 -7.61
CA PRO A 257 13.31 2.88 -7.72
C PRO A 257 14.40 2.53 -8.75
N GLN A 258 14.02 2.14 -9.98
CA GLN A 258 15.02 1.76 -11.01
C GLN A 258 15.92 2.94 -11.39
N HIS A 259 15.35 4.12 -11.67
CA HIS A 259 16.15 5.26 -12.11
C HIS A 259 17.06 5.81 -11.02
N PHE A 260 16.64 5.82 -9.75
CA PHE A 260 17.47 6.33 -8.66
C PHE A 260 18.72 5.47 -8.47
N PHE A 261 18.57 4.14 -8.32
CA PHE A 261 19.71 3.26 -8.09
C PHE A 261 20.59 3.07 -9.33
N ARG A 262 20.00 3.05 -10.54
CA ARG A 262 20.77 3.03 -11.79
C ARG A 262 21.62 4.29 -11.93
N THR A 263 21.03 5.47 -11.75
CA THR A 263 21.76 6.75 -11.79
C THR A 263 22.83 6.82 -10.71
N LEU A 264 22.57 6.31 -9.51
CA LEU A 264 23.53 6.33 -8.41
C LEU A 264 24.70 5.35 -8.64
N LEU A 265 24.43 4.18 -9.24
CA LEU A 265 25.45 3.22 -9.68
C LEU A 265 26.27 3.74 -10.87
N ASP A 266 25.62 4.39 -11.83
CA ASP A 266 26.27 4.99 -13.00
C ASP A 266 27.17 6.16 -12.55
N LEU A 267 26.68 7.06 -11.68
CA LEU A 267 27.47 8.14 -11.05
C LEU A 267 28.62 7.62 -10.18
N ALA A 268 28.45 6.49 -9.48
CA ALA A 268 29.52 5.85 -8.73
C ALA A 268 30.59 5.23 -9.66
N SER A 269 30.17 4.73 -10.82
CA SER A 269 31.06 4.16 -11.84
C SER A 269 31.84 5.25 -12.59
N GLU A 270 31.25 6.43 -12.80
CA GLU A 270 31.93 7.60 -13.39
C GLU A 270 32.98 8.21 -12.46
N ARG A 271 32.88 8.03 -11.14
CA ARG A 271 33.91 8.45 -10.17
C ARG A 271 35.10 7.48 -10.06
N SER A 272 35.01 6.34 -10.75
CA SER A 272 36.01 5.27 -10.72
C SER A 272 36.96 5.29 -11.91
N MET A 273 36.85 6.29 -12.80
CA MET A 273 37.75 6.54 -13.94
C MET A 273 38.53 7.84 -13.76
#